data_AF-R7HP38-F1
#
_entry.id   AF-R7HP38-F1
#
_cell.length_a   1.000
_cell.length_b   1.000
_cell.length_c   1.000
_cell.angle_alpha   90.00
_cell.angle_beta   90.00
_cell.angle_gamma   90.00
#
_symmetry.space_group_name_H-M   'P 1'
#
loop_
_entity.id
_entity.type
_entity.pdbx_description
1 polymer ?
#
loop_
_entity_poly.entity_id
_entity_poly.type
_entity_poly.pdbx_seq_one_letter_code
_entity_poly.pdbx_strand_id
1 'polypeptide(L)'
;MVSIFQSHVRPIVRGKAGRKTEYGAKIGVSVVNGFAYIDHLSWDAYNEGANLMLQIFVFKFPIVAIKKITSRQTPPLLQLASA
;
A
#
# COMPACT_ATOMS: atom_id res chain seq x y z
N MET A 1 -14.30 -14.46 14.63
CA MET A 1 -14.55 -15.68 13.85
C MET A 1 -14.06 -15.41 12.43
N VAL A 2 -13.12 -16.21 11.93
CA VAL A 2 -12.63 -16.09 10.53
C VAL A 2 -13.55 -16.93 9.65
N SER A 3 -13.97 -16.39 8.50
CA SER A 3 -14.82 -17.13 7.57
C SER A 3 -14.01 -18.22 6.87
N ILE A 4 -14.44 -19.48 7.00
CA ILE A 4 -13.83 -20.62 6.29
C ILE A 4 -13.91 -20.50 4.76
N PHE A 5 -14.85 -19.68 4.26
CA PHE A 5 -15.06 -19.47 2.83
C PHE A 5 -14.15 -18.40 2.23
N GLN A 6 -13.39 -17.66 3.05
CA GLN A 6 -12.52 -16.57 2.60
C GLN A 6 -11.10 -16.76 3.12
N SER A 7 -10.36 -17.69 2.49
CA SER A 7 -8.98 -18.06 2.87
C SER A 7 -7.97 -16.91 2.88
N HIS A 8 -8.22 -15.86 2.09
CA HIS A 8 -7.36 -14.67 2.01
C HIS A 8 -7.57 -13.69 3.19
N VAL A 9 -8.66 -13.83 3.95
CA VAL A 9 -8.94 -13.00 5.13
C VAL A 9 -8.16 -13.54 6.32
N ARG A 10 -7.02 -12.92 6.61
CA ARG A 10 -6.16 -13.28 7.75
C ARG A 10 -6.32 -12.30 8.93
N PRO A 11 -6.11 -12.76 10.18
CA PRO A 11 -6.01 -11.86 11.32
C PRO A 11 -4.77 -10.96 11.19
N ILE A 12 -4.97 -9.65 11.36
CA ILE A 12 -3.90 -8.64 11.37
C ILE A 12 -3.74 -8.14 12.81
N VAL A 13 -2.55 -8.27 13.39
CA VAL A 13 -2.27 -7.81 14.76
C VAL A 13 -2.28 -6.28 14.80
N ARG A 14 -3.06 -5.71 15.72
CA ARG A 14 -3.15 -4.26 15.91
C ARG A 14 -2.92 -3.89 17.38
N GLY A 15 -2.17 -2.81 17.59
CA GLY A 15 -1.84 -2.29 18.92
C GLY A 15 -2.90 -1.36 19.53
N LYS A 16 -4.19 -1.50 19.20
CA LYS A 16 -5.26 -0.61 19.70
C LYS A 16 -6.00 -1.23 20.89
N ALA A 17 -6.31 -0.44 21.91
CA ALA A 17 -7.08 -0.91 23.06
C ALA A 17 -8.50 -1.36 22.63
N GLY A 18 -8.90 -2.57 23.03
CA GLY A 18 -10.24 -3.14 22.78
C GLY A 18 -10.33 -4.27 21.75
N ARG A 19 -9.44 -4.33 20.74
CA ARG A 19 -9.34 -5.46 19.79
C ARG A 19 -7.89 -5.72 19.42
N LYS A 20 -7.42 -6.93 19.74
CA LYS A 20 -6.04 -7.39 19.46
C LYS A 20 -5.78 -7.61 17.96
N THR A 21 -6.83 -7.90 17.20
CA THR A 21 -6.74 -8.23 15.77
C THR A 21 -7.85 -7.57 14.96
N GLU A 22 -7.49 -7.14 13.75
CA GLU A 22 -8.42 -6.71 12.69
C GLU A 22 -8.52 -7.80 11.61
N TYR A 23 -9.60 -7.78 10.85
CA TYR A 23 -9.86 -8.68 9.74
C TYR A 23 -10.33 -7.86 8.55
N GLY A 24 -9.84 -8.18 7.35
CA GLY A 24 -10.26 -7.49 6.12
C GLY A 24 -9.11 -6.89 5.34
N ALA A 25 -9.44 -6.39 4.15
CA ALA A 25 -8.52 -5.62 3.34
C ALA A 25 -8.22 -4.29 4.02
N LYS A 26 -6.95 -3.95 3.99
CA LYS A 26 -6.38 -2.75 4.54
C LYS A 26 -6.21 -1.74 3.40
N ILE A 27 -6.94 -0.63 3.49
CA ILE A 27 -7.06 0.37 2.41
C ILE A 27 -6.45 1.72 2.81
N GLY A 28 -5.62 2.27 1.93
CA GLY A 28 -5.19 3.66 1.95
C GLY A 28 -5.98 4.42 0.89
N VAL A 29 -6.73 5.44 1.32
CA VAL A 29 -7.54 6.27 0.44
C VAL A 29 -7.12 7.73 0.58
N SER A 30 -6.92 8.41 -0.54
CA SER A 30 -6.77 9.85 -0.60
C SER A 30 -8.01 10.48 -1.21
N VAL A 31 -8.45 11.63 -0.67
CA VAL A 31 -9.59 12.38 -1.19
C VAL A 31 -9.08 13.70 -1.75
N VAL A 32 -9.35 13.94 -3.03
CA VAL A 32 -8.90 15.12 -3.77
C VAL A 32 -10.07 15.68 -4.55
N ASN A 33 -10.39 16.96 -4.35
CA ASN A 33 -11.46 17.66 -5.09
C ASN A 33 -12.80 16.89 -5.12
N GLY A 34 -13.12 16.18 -4.03
CA GLY A 34 -14.34 15.37 -3.92
C GLY A 34 -14.26 13.96 -4.51
N PHE A 35 -13.14 13.58 -5.13
CA PHE A 35 -12.89 12.23 -5.63
C PHE A 35 -12.04 11.42 -4.66
N ALA A 36 -12.41 10.15 -4.44
CA ALA A 36 -11.65 9.22 -3.62
C ALA A 36 -10.79 8.31 -4.49
N TYR A 37 -9.49 8.29 -4.23
CA TYR A 37 -8.50 7.44 -4.92
C TYR A 37 -7.99 6.36 -3.97
N ILE A 38 -7.93 5.13 -4.46
CA ILE A 38 -7.37 4.00 -3.71
C ILE A 38 -5.88 3.92 -4.05
N ASP A 39 -5.04 4.36 -3.11
CA ASP A 39 -3.58 4.39 -3.29
C ASP A 39 -2.92 3.07 -2.90
N HIS A 40 -3.53 2.34 -1.96
CA HIS A 40 -3.00 1.09 -1.47
C HIS A 40 -4.15 0.17 -1.06
N LEU A 41 -4.17 -1.04 -1.63
CA LEU A 41 -5.10 -2.10 -1.28
C LEU A 41 -4.27 -3.35 -1.00
N SER A 42 -4.24 -3.78 0.27
CA SER A 42 -3.51 -4.98 0.66
C SER A 42 -4.25 -5.73 1.75
N TRP A 43 -4.10 -7.04 1.78
CA TRP A 43 -4.58 -7.91 2.86
C TRP A 43 -3.51 -8.14 3.94
N ASP A 44 -2.38 -7.43 3.83
CA ASP A 44 -1.26 -7.51 4.76
C ASP A 44 -1.23 -6.40 5.79
N ALA A 45 -0.49 -6.65 6.88
CA ALA A 45 -0.19 -5.64 7.87
C ALA A 45 0.69 -4.54 7.23
N TYR A 46 0.10 -3.37 6.96
CA TYR A 46 0.85 -2.19 6.52
C TYR A 46 0.75 -1.04 7.52
N ASN A 47 1.84 -0.28 7.67
CA ASN A 47 1.89 0.93 8.48
C ASN A 47 1.43 2.13 7.65
N GLU A 48 0.27 2.69 7.98
CA GLU A 48 -0.32 3.84 7.30
C GLU A 48 0.57 5.09 7.36
N GLY A 49 1.26 5.32 8.48
CA GLY A 49 2.11 6.50 8.68
C GLY A 49 3.34 6.52 7.78
N ALA A 50 3.91 5.35 7.46
CA ALA A 50 5.07 5.25 6.56
C ALA A 50 4.71 5.60 5.11
N ASN A 51 3.47 5.36 4.70
CA ASN A 51 3.00 5.60 3.34
C ASN A 51 2.44 7.02 3.13
N LEU A 52 2.09 7.73 4.20
CA LEU A 52 1.50 9.06 4.13
C LEU A 52 2.39 10.06 3.39
N MET A 53 3.69 10.10 3.68
CA MET A 53 4.64 11.00 3.00
C MET A 53 4.76 10.67 1.51
N LEU A 54 4.69 9.38 1.15
CA LEU A 54 4.70 8.96 -0.25
C LEU A 54 3.41 9.37 -0.97
N GLN A 55 2.25 9.17 -0.36
CA GLN A 55 0.96 9.59 -0.93
C GLN A 55 0.92 11.12 -1.17
N ILE A 56 1.36 11.91 -0.18
CA ILE A 56 1.44 13.37 -0.32
C ILE A 56 2.41 13.76 -1.43
N PHE A 57 3.56 13.09 -1.51
CA PHE A 57 4.55 13.38 -2.54
C PHE A 57 4.06 13.03 -3.95
N VAL A 58 3.42 11.87 -4.12
CA VAL A 58 2.81 11.43 -5.39
C VAL A 58 1.77 12.43 -5.86
N PHE A 59 0.93 12.90 -4.94
CA PHE A 59 -0.08 13.90 -5.22
C PHE A 59 0.51 15.26 -5.61
N LYS A 60 1.47 15.76 -4.83
CA LYS A 60 2.07 17.10 -5.00
C LYS A 60 3.00 17.18 -6.22
N PHE A 61 3.68 16.07 -6.54
CA PHE A 61 4.73 16.01 -7.57
C PHE A 61 4.64 14.71 -8.40
N PRO A 62 3.65 14.60 -9.31
CA PRO A 62 3.38 13.36 -10.05
C PRO A 62 4.56 12.90 -10.92
N ILE A 63 5.28 13.82 -11.56
CA ILE A 63 6.40 13.50 -12.47
C ILE A 63 7.58 12.85 -11.72
N VAL A 64 7.85 13.30 -10.49
CA VAL A 64 8.96 12.75 -9.68
C VAL A 64 8.56 11.41 -9.06
N ALA A 65 7.28 11.23 -8.75
CA ALA A 65 6.75 9.96 -8.26
C ALA A 65 6.84 8.83 -9.28
N ILE A 66 6.50 9.10 -10.56
CA ILE A 66 6.60 8.10 -11.64
C ILE A 66 8.03 7.58 -11.76
N LYS A 67 9.05 8.45 -11.76
CA LYS A 67 10.47 8.05 -11.80
C LYS A 67 10.88 7.15 -10.62
N LYS A 68 10.36 7.41 -9.41
CA LYS A 68 10.68 6.63 -8.20
C LYS A 68 9.95 5.28 -8.14
N ILE A 69 8.80 5.16 -8.80
CA ILE A 69 8.06 3.90 -8.95
C ILE A 69 8.75 3.01 -10.00
N THR A 70 9.15 3.58 -11.14
CA THR A 70 9.86 2.84 -12.19
C THR A 70 11.21 2.32 -11.73
N SER A 71 11.96 3.06 -10.90
CA SER A 71 13.24 2.60 -10.36
C SER A 71 13.12 1.46 -9.32
N ARG A 72 11.92 1.21 -8.78
CA ARG A 72 11.64 0.05 -7.91
C ARG A 72 11.22 -1.20 -8.69
N GLN A 73 10.90 -1.07 -9.97
CA GLN A 73 10.33 -2.14 -10.80
C GLN A 73 11.32 -2.68 -11.86
N THR A 74 12.55 -2.18 -11.97
CA THR A 74 13.54 -2.74 -12.89
C THR A 74 14.00 -4.11 -12.41
N PRO A 75 13.66 -5.22 -13.09
CA PRO A 75 14.23 -6.51 -12.76
C PRO A 75 15.73 -6.50 -13.12
N PRO A 76 16.60 -7.15 -12.32
CA PRO A 76 18.06 -7.13 -12.51
C PRO A 76 18.55 -7.78 -13.82
N LEU A 77 17.65 -8.39 -14.61
CA LEU A 77 18.00 -9.15 -15.81
C LEU A 77 18.39 -8.28 -17.02
N LEU A 78 18.12 -6.98 -17.01
CA LEU A 78 18.47 -6.08 -18.12
C LEU A 78 19.80 -5.33 -17.94
N GLN A 79 20.54 -5.58 -16.85
CA GLN A 79 21.78 -4.86 -16.54
C GLN A 79 23.06 -5.56 -17.04
N LEU A 80 22.93 -6.74 -17.66
CA LEU A 80 24.04 -7.55 -18.20
C LEU A 80 24.25 -7.42 -19.72
N ALA A 81 23.45 -6.62 -20.43
CA ALA A 81 23.50 -6.51 -21.89
C ALA A 81 24.19 -5.23 -22.40
N SER A 82 24.89 -4.48 -21.54
CA SER A 82 25.58 -3.24 -21.92
C SER A 82 26.95 -3.08 -21.25
N ALA A 83 27.76 -4.13 -21.30
CA ALA A 83 29.20 -4.08 -21.01
C ALA A 83 29.98 -4.45 -22.28
#